data_AF-A0A951F5Y2-F1
#
_entry.id   AF-A0A951F5Y2-F1
#
_cell.length_a   1.000
_cell.length_b   1.000
_cell.length_c   1.000
_cell.angle_alpha   90.00
_cell.angle_beta   90.00
_cell.angle_gamma   90.00
#
_symmetry.space_group_name_H-M   'P 1'
#
loop_
_entity.id
_entity.type
_entity.pdbx_description
1 polymer ?
#
loop_
_entity_poly.entity_id
_entity_poly.type
_entity_poly.pdbx_seq_one_letter_code
_entity_poly.pdbx_strand_id
1 'polypeptide(L)'
;MEQVLRAADVRLESFPESELTKKITSYAENKTGKSYFLAFYDDHGDGLLHLPLRLLRYHPGSGSITQAAIQRLLAPFGDTPRELPDLCAGSVLDIHEAAGHVFVSTHINPSAGCELIFSEQFELQASFTGWLLANLGSEQVLLHENEIHFASQHPMRLKAADLVHRKVMQLYPPAVDPLRSEYASQLRSHMPPERWCRDSNSMCDPSDFDCELDGRVAVSPDSNSFALIAVFDPGGFGTGAEDAVGRRRAAYVYSWDKSGWRVSRESRVDTNLKSEQLLRSQQ
;
A
#
# COMPACT_ATOMS: atom_id res chain seq x y z
N MET A 1 -27.71 -0.53 -4.70
CA MET A 1 -27.22 -1.84 -4.21
C MET A 1 -27.60 -2.95 -5.17
N GLU A 2 -28.89 -3.14 -5.46
CA GLU A 2 -29.38 -4.24 -6.30
C GLU A 2 -28.64 -4.42 -7.63
N GLN A 3 -28.39 -3.32 -8.37
CA GLN A 3 -27.69 -3.38 -9.65
C GLN A 3 -26.27 -3.99 -9.53
N VAL A 4 -25.53 -3.63 -8.48
CA VAL A 4 -24.17 -4.14 -8.23
C VAL A 4 -24.22 -5.63 -7.92
N LEU A 5 -25.09 -6.02 -6.98
CA LEU A 5 -25.27 -7.44 -6.62
C LEU A 5 -25.71 -8.30 -7.82
N ARG A 6 -26.62 -7.78 -8.65
CA ARG A 6 -27.10 -8.46 -9.86
C ARG A 6 -25.99 -8.63 -10.89
N ALA A 7 -25.16 -7.60 -11.11
CA ALA A 7 -24.01 -7.68 -12.01
C ALA A 7 -22.97 -8.71 -11.55
N ALA A 8 -22.87 -8.94 -10.25
CA ALA A 8 -21.99 -9.94 -9.65
C ALA A 8 -22.60 -11.36 -9.56
N ASP A 9 -23.78 -11.61 -10.12
CA ASP A 9 -24.55 -12.87 -10.00
C ASP A 9 -24.87 -13.27 -8.54
N VAL A 10 -25.03 -12.30 -7.65
CA VAL A 10 -25.44 -12.55 -6.26
C VAL A 10 -26.95 -12.79 -6.21
N ARG A 11 -27.38 -13.81 -5.46
CA ARG A 11 -28.80 -14.14 -5.26
C ARG A 11 -29.48 -13.05 -4.44
N LEU A 12 -30.33 -12.26 -5.10
CA LEU A 12 -30.98 -11.10 -4.49
C LEU A 12 -31.98 -11.50 -3.40
N GLU A 13 -32.58 -12.69 -3.51
CA GLU A 13 -33.47 -13.26 -2.50
C GLU A 13 -32.79 -13.52 -1.14
N SER A 14 -31.45 -13.50 -1.07
CA SER A 14 -30.72 -13.54 0.19
C SER A 14 -30.75 -12.20 0.94
N PHE A 15 -31.19 -11.11 0.30
CA PHE A 15 -31.20 -9.77 0.87
C PHE A 15 -32.62 -9.26 1.13
N PRO A 16 -32.85 -8.50 2.21
CA PRO A 16 -34.12 -7.81 2.41
C PRO A 16 -34.32 -6.72 1.34
N GLU A 17 -35.56 -6.54 0.90
CA GLU A 17 -35.93 -5.53 -0.12
C GLU A 17 -35.49 -4.10 0.27
N SER A 18 -35.54 -3.79 1.57
CA SER A 18 -35.10 -2.51 2.12
C SER A 18 -33.59 -2.24 1.96
N GLU A 19 -32.76 -3.27 1.78
CA GLU A 19 -31.34 -3.13 1.45
C GLU A 19 -31.11 -3.01 -0.05
N LEU A 20 -31.82 -3.81 -0.85
CA LEU A 20 -31.69 -3.82 -2.31
C LEU A 20 -31.99 -2.45 -2.92
N THR A 21 -33.01 -1.77 -2.37
CA THR A 21 -33.46 -0.44 -2.82
C THR A 21 -32.54 0.71 -2.41
N LYS A 22 -31.55 0.49 -1.53
CA LYS A 22 -30.59 1.54 -1.15
C LYS A 22 -29.70 1.92 -2.32
N LYS A 23 -29.55 3.23 -2.53
CA LYS A 23 -28.51 3.76 -3.39
C LYS A 23 -27.18 3.70 -2.62
N ILE A 24 -26.13 3.32 -3.33
CA ILE A 24 -24.78 3.21 -2.77
C ILE A 24 -23.84 4.04 -3.63
N THR A 25 -22.79 4.54 -3.03
CA THR A 25 -21.73 5.30 -3.69
C THR A 25 -20.37 4.84 -3.19
N SER A 26 -19.31 5.19 -3.93
CA SER A 26 -17.91 4.91 -3.58
C SER A 26 -17.73 3.48 -3.07
N TYR A 27 -17.84 2.53 -3.99
CA TYR A 27 -17.81 1.11 -3.68
C TYR A 27 -16.70 0.39 -4.43
N ALA A 28 -16.24 -0.70 -3.84
CA ALA A 28 -15.40 -1.69 -4.48
C ALA A 28 -15.99 -3.08 -4.23
N GLU A 29 -15.83 -3.95 -5.21
CA GLU A 29 -16.31 -5.34 -5.14
C GLU A 29 -15.20 -6.31 -5.50
N ASN A 30 -15.26 -7.51 -4.93
CA ASN A 30 -14.35 -8.58 -5.27
C ASN A 30 -15.05 -9.93 -5.21
N LYS A 31 -14.98 -10.65 -6.32
CA LYS A 31 -15.57 -11.98 -6.46
C LYS A 31 -14.45 -13.01 -6.46
N THR A 32 -14.44 -13.84 -5.44
CA THR A 32 -13.62 -15.05 -5.39
C THR A 32 -14.47 -16.27 -5.72
N GLY A 33 -13.85 -17.42 -5.97
CA GLY A 33 -14.60 -18.68 -6.15
C GLY A 33 -15.40 -19.13 -4.93
N LYS A 34 -15.17 -18.53 -3.74
CA LYS A 34 -15.79 -18.92 -2.46
C LYS A 34 -16.76 -17.90 -1.90
N SER A 35 -16.49 -16.62 -2.13
CA SER A 35 -17.23 -15.50 -1.54
C SER A 35 -17.25 -14.30 -2.49
N TYR A 36 -18.28 -13.48 -2.37
CA TYR A 36 -18.35 -12.15 -2.95
C TYR A 36 -18.23 -11.11 -1.84
N PHE A 37 -17.42 -10.08 -2.05
CA PHE A 37 -17.16 -8.99 -1.13
C PHE A 37 -17.61 -7.66 -1.73
N LEU A 38 -18.13 -6.78 -0.89
CA LEU A 38 -18.51 -5.42 -1.25
C LEU A 38 -18.25 -4.48 -0.08
N ALA A 39 -17.48 -3.42 -0.35
CA ALA A 39 -17.29 -2.28 0.55
C ALA A 39 -17.94 -1.04 -0.09
N PHE A 40 -18.71 -0.27 0.67
CA PHE A 40 -19.50 0.84 0.11
C PHE A 40 -19.98 1.84 1.17
N TYR A 41 -20.44 3.01 0.70
CA TYR A 41 -21.21 3.98 1.49
C TYR A 41 -22.65 4.07 1.00
N ASP A 42 -23.58 4.41 1.90
CA ASP A 42 -24.96 4.77 1.51
C ASP A 42 -24.91 6.12 0.76
N ASP A 43 -25.62 6.22 -0.37
CA ASP A 43 -25.70 7.46 -1.14
C ASP A 43 -26.84 8.35 -0.62
N HIS A 44 -26.46 9.47 0.00
CA HIS A 44 -27.38 10.47 0.55
C HIS A 44 -27.72 11.59 -0.46
N GLY A 45 -27.12 11.59 -1.65
CA GLY A 45 -27.41 12.54 -2.73
C GLY A 45 -26.79 13.93 -2.57
N ASP A 46 -25.93 14.15 -1.58
CA ASP A 46 -25.23 15.42 -1.34
C ASP A 46 -23.77 15.43 -1.85
N GLY A 47 -23.31 14.31 -2.42
CA GLY A 47 -21.96 14.14 -2.93
C GLY A 47 -20.89 13.94 -1.86
N LEU A 48 -21.27 13.80 -0.59
CA LEU A 48 -20.37 13.54 0.52
C LEU A 48 -20.40 12.06 0.91
N LEU A 49 -19.29 11.58 1.47
CA LEU A 49 -19.21 10.25 2.07
C LEU A 49 -19.55 10.33 3.55
N HIS A 50 -20.58 9.60 3.95
CA HIS A 50 -21.06 9.56 5.33
C HIS A 50 -20.83 8.18 5.91
N LEU A 51 -20.18 8.11 7.08
CA LEU A 51 -20.10 6.87 7.84
C LEU A 51 -21.52 6.36 8.17
N PRO A 52 -21.72 5.03 8.26
CA PRO A 52 -20.68 4.00 8.29
C PRO A 52 -20.16 3.57 6.91
N LEU A 53 -18.89 3.20 6.85
CA LEU A 53 -18.38 2.32 5.78
C LEU A 53 -19.04 0.95 5.97
N ARG A 54 -19.75 0.46 4.97
CA ARG A 54 -20.44 -0.83 5.01
C ARG A 54 -19.61 -1.90 4.33
N LEU A 55 -19.45 -3.03 5.02
CA LEU A 55 -18.79 -4.21 4.49
C LEU A 55 -19.80 -5.34 4.39
N LEU A 56 -19.71 -6.10 3.30
CA LEU A 56 -20.59 -7.23 3.00
C LEU A 56 -19.77 -8.38 2.45
N ARG A 57 -20.01 -9.58 2.96
CA ARG A 57 -19.54 -10.85 2.42
C ARG A 57 -20.74 -11.74 2.14
N TYR A 58 -20.86 -12.22 0.92
CA TYR A 58 -21.86 -13.19 0.49
C TYR A 58 -21.20 -14.52 0.16
N HIS A 59 -21.76 -15.61 0.67
CA HIS A 59 -21.30 -16.97 0.41
C HIS A 59 -22.27 -17.69 -0.54
N PRO A 60 -21.93 -17.88 -1.83
CA PRO A 60 -22.87 -18.42 -2.82
C PRO A 60 -23.36 -19.84 -2.52
N GLY A 61 -22.53 -20.66 -1.86
CA GLY A 61 -22.87 -22.06 -1.54
C GLY A 61 -23.98 -22.20 -0.49
N SER A 62 -23.99 -21.34 0.52
CA SER A 62 -24.95 -21.35 1.63
C SER A 62 -26.04 -20.28 1.47
N GLY A 63 -25.80 -19.26 0.67
CA GLY A 63 -26.60 -18.03 0.66
C GLY A 63 -26.39 -17.17 1.92
N SER A 64 -25.43 -17.51 2.78
CA SER A 64 -25.19 -16.76 4.01
C SER A 64 -24.52 -15.43 3.73
N ILE A 65 -24.89 -14.44 4.54
CA ILE A 65 -24.38 -13.07 4.45
C ILE A 65 -23.76 -12.69 5.78
N THR A 66 -22.56 -12.13 5.72
CA THR A 66 -21.92 -11.41 6.83
C THR A 66 -21.88 -9.94 6.45
N GLN A 67 -22.24 -9.06 7.37
CA GLN A 67 -22.24 -7.62 7.15
C GLN A 67 -21.73 -6.90 8.39
N ALA A 68 -21.10 -5.74 8.17
CA ALA A 68 -20.74 -4.81 9.23
C ALA A 68 -20.92 -3.36 8.78
N ALA A 69 -21.17 -2.49 9.77
CA ALA A 69 -21.28 -1.05 9.58
C ALA A 69 -20.21 -0.38 10.46
N ILE A 70 -19.14 0.10 9.84
CA ILE A 70 -17.97 0.61 10.52
C ILE A 70 -18.14 2.12 10.74
N GLN A 71 -18.46 2.49 11.98
CA GLN A 71 -18.73 3.88 12.39
C GLN A 71 -17.48 4.66 12.80
N ARG A 72 -16.37 3.96 13.07
CA ARG A 72 -15.10 4.56 13.50
C ARG A 72 -13.97 3.76 12.88
N LEU A 73 -13.09 4.45 12.15
CA LEU A 73 -11.92 3.86 11.51
C LEU A 73 -10.67 4.12 12.35
N LEU A 74 -10.77 3.76 13.63
CA LEU A 74 -9.69 3.88 14.60
C LEU A 74 -9.28 2.48 15.04
N ALA A 75 -8.17 1.98 14.47
CA ALA A 75 -7.50 0.81 15.00
C ALA A 75 -6.08 1.19 15.43
N PRO A 76 -5.79 1.23 16.74
CA PRO A 76 -4.41 1.37 17.19
C PRO A 76 -3.62 0.13 16.74
N PHE A 77 -2.56 0.37 15.97
CA PHE A 77 -1.60 -0.67 15.60
C PHE A 77 -0.23 -0.31 16.18
N GLY A 78 0.29 -1.19 17.05
CA GLY A 78 1.49 -0.95 17.85
C GLY A 78 1.28 0.03 19.02
N ASP A 79 2.39 0.48 19.59
CA ASP A 79 2.43 1.34 20.80
C ASP A 79 2.23 2.83 20.50
N THR A 80 1.97 3.20 19.25
CA THR A 80 1.66 4.57 18.86
C THR A 80 0.15 4.75 18.76
N PRO A 81 -0.51 5.39 19.74
CA PRO A 81 -1.86 5.87 19.57
C PRO A 81 -1.81 7.06 18.59
N ARG A 82 -1.83 6.77 17.30
CA ARG A 82 -2.27 7.75 16.32
C ARG A 82 -3.76 7.55 16.15
N GLU A 83 -4.53 8.42 16.79
CA GLU A 83 -5.81 8.80 16.21
C GLU A 83 -5.48 9.34 14.82
N LEU A 84 -5.70 8.54 13.78
CA LEU A 84 -5.82 9.08 12.43
C LEU A 84 -7.26 9.62 12.39
N PRO A 85 -7.48 10.95 12.50
CA PRO A 85 -8.83 11.48 12.65
C PRO A 85 -9.62 11.26 11.36
N ASP A 86 -10.50 10.26 11.27
CA ASP A 86 -11.40 9.95 10.12
C ASP A 86 -10.79 10.02 8.69
N LEU A 87 -9.47 10.20 8.55
CA LEU A 87 -8.79 10.46 7.28
C LEU A 87 -8.92 9.26 6.33
N CYS A 88 -9.06 8.06 6.88
CA CYS A 88 -9.22 6.83 6.12
C CYS A 88 -10.67 6.53 5.72
N ALA A 89 -11.63 7.42 6.00
CA ALA A 89 -13.03 7.29 5.63
C ALA A 89 -13.36 7.87 4.24
N GLY A 90 -12.36 8.02 3.36
CA GLY A 90 -12.61 8.49 2.00
C GLY A 90 -13.01 7.36 1.03
N SER A 91 -12.87 7.63 -0.27
CA SER A 91 -13.45 6.77 -1.29
C SER A 91 -12.89 5.35 -1.23
N VAL A 92 -13.74 4.33 -1.27
CA VAL A 92 -13.34 2.93 -1.40
C VAL A 92 -12.74 2.70 -2.79
N LEU A 93 -11.60 2.02 -2.84
CA LEU A 93 -10.84 1.74 -4.07
C LEU A 93 -10.80 0.26 -4.39
N ASP A 94 -10.61 -0.55 -3.35
CA ASP A 94 -10.52 -1.99 -3.46
C ASP A 94 -11.05 -2.65 -2.18
N ILE A 95 -11.50 -3.89 -2.32
CA ILE A 95 -11.75 -4.80 -1.22
C ILE A 95 -11.28 -6.19 -1.65
N HIS A 96 -10.56 -6.91 -0.80
CA HIS A 96 -10.20 -8.29 -1.10
C HIS A 96 -9.97 -9.11 0.16
N GLU A 97 -10.02 -10.43 0.03
CA GLU A 97 -9.67 -11.36 1.09
C GLU A 97 -8.32 -12.01 0.79
N ALA A 98 -7.43 -12.02 1.78
CA ALA A 98 -6.17 -12.74 1.72
C ALA A 98 -5.72 -13.13 3.12
N ALA A 99 -5.05 -14.27 3.26
CA ALA A 99 -4.41 -14.66 4.52
C ALA A 99 -5.35 -14.72 5.77
N GLY A 100 -6.67 -14.89 5.58
CA GLY A 100 -7.63 -14.87 6.70
C GLY A 100 -8.04 -13.46 7.16
N HIS A 101 -7.75 -12.44 6.34
CA HIS A 101 -8.09 -11.05 6.58
C HIS A 101 -8.87 -10.49 5.39
N VAL A 102 -9.68 -9.46 5.67
CA VAL A 102 -10.30 -8.62 4.65
C VAL A 102 -9.61 -7.28 4.61
N PHE A 103 -9.12 -6.92 3.43
CA PHE A 103 -8.41 -5.69 3.14
C PHE A 103 -9.35 -4.74 2.43
N VAL A 104 -9.36 -3.47 2.83
CA VAL A 104 -10.12 -2.41 2.18
C VAL A 104 -9.20 -1.21 2.00
N SER A 105 -8.93 -0.88 0.74
CA SER A 105 -8.15 0.30 0.40
C SER A 105 -9.09 1.50 0.20
N THR A 106 -8.76 2.63 0.82
CA THR A 106 -9.50 3.89 0.67
C THR A 106 -8.58 5.05 0.28
N HIS A 107 -9.13 6.15 -0.23
CA HIS A 107 -8.38 7.40 -0.37
C HIS A 107 -8.49 8.27 0.88
N ILE A 108 -7.41 8.97 1.21
CA ILE A 108 -7.43 10.18 2.05
C ILE A 108 -7.64 11.41 1.16
N ASN A 109 -6.92 11.46 0.05
CA ASN A 109 -7.01 12.46 -1.01
C ASN A 109 -6.49 11.83 -2.33
N PRO A 110 -6.49 12.53 -3.48
CA PRO A 110 -6.04 11.96 -4.76
C PRO A 110 -4.60 11.44 -4.80
N SER A 111 -3.77 11.78 -3.80
CA SER A 111 -2.34 11.44 -3.73
C SER A 111 -1.99 10.61 -2.49
N ALA A 112 -2.97 10.18 -1.70
CA ALA A 112 -2.72 9.45 -0.46
C ALA A 112 -3.85 8.45 -0.20
N GLY A 113 -3.49 7.22 0.15
CA GLY A 113 -4.42 6.14 0.49
C GLY A 113 -4.40 5.74 1.96
N CYS A 114 -5.34 4.90 2.33
CA CYS A 114 -5.28 4.09 3.53
C CYS A 114 -5.54 2.62 3.18
N GLU A 115 -4.97 1.76 4.01
CA GLU A 115 -5.24 0.34 4.03
C GLU A 115 -5.91 -0.03 5.36
N LEU A 116 -7.13 -0.54 5.30
CA LEU A 116 -7.90 -1.00 6.45
C LEU A 116 -7.90 -2.53 6.45
N ILE A 117 -7.49 -3.12 7.57
CA ILE A 117 -7.41 -4.58 7.72
C ILE A 117 -8.45 -5.02 8.73
N PHE A 118 -9.30 -5.93 8.32
CA PHE A 118 -10.37 -6.50 9.12
C PHE A 118 -10.17 -8.01 9.31
N SER A 119 -10.73 -8.54 10.40
CA SER A 119 -10.93 -9.98 10.55
C SER A 119 -11.96 -10.49 9.52
N GLU A 120 -12.08 -11.82 9.40
CA GLU A 120 -13.14 -12.45 8.58
C GLU A 120 -14.56 -12.05 9.00
N GLN A 121 -14.74 -11.59 10.24
CA GLN A 121 -16.00 -11.11 10.81
C GLN A 121 -16.14 -9.58 10.74
N PHE A 122 -15.29 -8.91 9.97
CA PHE A 122 -15.27 -7.46 9.78
C PHE A 122 -14.98 -6.65 11.06
N GLU A 123 -14.23 -7.22 12.00
CA GLU A 123 -13.68 -6.44 13.11
C GLU A 123 -12.42 -5.72 12.62
N LEU A 124 -12.35 -4.39 12.76
CA LEU A 124 -11.18 -3.63 12.35
C LEU A 124 -9.97 -3.99 13.24
N GLN A 125 -8.92 -4.54 12.63
CA GLN A 125 -7.72 -4.99 13.31
C GLN A 125 -6.57 -3.99 13.18
N ALA A 126 -6.47 -3.33 12.02
CA ALA A 126 -5.43 -2.35 11.74
C ALA A 126 -5.89 -1.31 10.72
N SER A 127 -5.27 -0.13 10.77
CA SER A 127 -5.40 0.90 9.75
C SER A 127 -4.03 1.52 9.49
N PHE A 128 -3.63 1.58 8.23
CA PHE A 128 -2.37 2.17 7.80
C PHE A 128 -2.62 3.28 6.79
N THR A 129 -1.82 4.35 6.86
CA THR A 129 -1.70 5.29 5.75
C THR A 129 -0.75 4.71 4.72
N GLY A 130 -1.17 4.64 3.47
CA GLY A 130 -0.41 3.99 2.41
C GLY A 130 -1.21 2.94 1.66
N TRP A 131 -0.50 2.06 0.96
CA TRP A 131 -1.06 1.01 0.13
C TRP A 131 -0.48 -0.35 0.47
N LEU A 132 -1.31 -1.40 0.39
CA LEU A 132 -0.84 -2.77 0.42
C LEU A 132 -0.06 -3.09 -0.86
N LEU A 133 1.19 -3.55 -0.71
CA LEU A 133 1.99 -4.05 -1.82
C LEU A 133 1.88 -5.56 -1.97
N ALA A 134 1.92 -6.29 -0.86
CA ALA A 134 1.83 -7.74 -0.85
C ALA A 134 1.54 -8.30 0.55
N ASN A 135 1.03 -9.53 0.60
CA ASN A 135 1.05 -10.35 1.80
C ASN A 135 2.39 -11.09 1.91
N LEU A 136 2.98 -11.10 3.10
CA LEU A 136 4.22 -11.79 3.44
C LEU A 136 3.88 -13.00 4.32
N GLY A 137 3.17 -13.98 3.74
CA GLY A 137 2.56 -15.09 4.49
C GLY A 137 1.20 -14.71 5.07
N SER A 138 0.78 -15.39 6.15
CA SER A 138 -0.52 -15.14 6.79
C SER A 138 -0.51 -14.08 7.88
N GLU A 139 0.67 -13.74 8.39
CA GLU A 139 0.81 -12.92 9.61
C GLU A 139 1.40 -11.54 9.34
N GLN A 140 1.91 -11.32 8.12
CA GLN A 140 2.61 -10.09 7.78
C GLN A 140 2.16 -9.54 6.45
N VAL A 141 2.18 -8.21 6.36
CA VAL A 141 1.88 -7.47 5.14
C VAL A 141 2.98 -6.47 4.84
N LEU A 142 3.25 -6.27 3.55
CA LEU A 142 4.16 -5.25 3.04
C LEU A 142 3.34 -4.04 2.61
N LEU A 143 3.69 -2.88 3.15
CA LEU A 143 3.02 -1.62 2.94
C LEU A 143 3.97 -0.61 2.31
N HIS A 144 3.46 0.19 1.38
CA HIS A 144 4.09 1.42 0.90
C HIS A 144 3.44 2.58 1.64
N GLU A 145 4.21 3.40 2.35
CA GLU A 145 3.65 4.60 3.00
C GLU A 145 3.19 5.64 1.98
N ASN A 146 2.24 6.49 2.37
CA ASN A 146 1.90 7.66 1.58
C ASN A 146 3.11 8.58 1.46
N GLU A 147 3.44 8.96 0.23
CA GLU A 147 4.47 9.91 -0.10
C GLU A 147 3.87 11.13 -0.81
N ILE A 148 4.58 12.25 -0.75
CA ILE A 148 4.21 13.42 -1.54
C ILE A 148 4.70 13.12 -2.97
N HIS A 149 3.84 12.53 -3.80
CA HIS A 149 4.16 12.09 -5.16
C HIS A 149 4.44 13.23 -6.17
N PHE A 150 4.59 14.47 -5.72
CA PHE A 150 4.77 15.63 -6.59
C PHE A 150 6.24 15.94 -6.92
N ALA A 151 7.20 15.26 -6.29
CA ALA A 151 8.62 15.37 -6.60
C ALA A 151 9.39 14.11 -6.18
N SER A 152 10.45 13.75 -6.92
CA SER A 152 11.38 12.65 -6.63
C SER A 152 12.27 12.88 -5.41
N GLN A 153 11.75 13.66 -4.46
CA GLN A 153 12.40 14.34 -3.37
C GLN A 153 11.92 13.81 -2.01
N HIS A 154 11.12 12.74 -2.01
CA HIS A 154 10.65 12.09 -0.81
C HIS A 154 11.02 10.62 -0.91
N PRO A 155 11.95 10.14 -0.08
CA PRO A 155 12.44 8.78 -0.18
C PRO A 155 11.31 7.82 0.14
N MET A 156 11.27 6.77 -0.65
CA MET A 156 10.23 5.77 -0.59
C MET A 156 10.31 5.08 0.76
N ARG A 157 9.16 4.79 1.36
CA ARG A 157 9.11 4.08 2.65
C ARG A 157 8.28 2.84 2.55
N LEU A 158 8.95 1.71 2.74
CA LEU A 158 8.32 0.41 2.81
C LEU A 158 8.40 -0.16 4.21
N LYS A 159 7.30 -0.77 4.65
CA LYS A 159 7.15 -1.33 5.99
C LYS A 159 6.58 -2.73 5.92
N ALA A 160 7.10 -3.63 6.75
CA ALA A 160 6.40 -4.86 7.12
C ALA A 160 5.60 -4.62 8.38
N ALA A 161 4.31 -4.93 8.36
CA ALA A 161 3.46 -4.96 9.54
C ALA A 161 3.17 -6.42 9.93
N ASP A 162 3.51 -6.78 11.18
CA ASP A 162 3.19 -8.04 11.83
C ASP A 162 1.84 -7.92 12.53
N LEU A 163 0.82 -8.54 11.94
CA LEU A 163 -0.57 -8.45 12.34
C LEU A 163 -0.83 -9.17 13.67
N VAL A 164 -0.03 -10.18 14.01
CA VAL A 164 -0.16 -10.98 15.23
C VAL A 164 0.41 -10.22 16.43
N HIS A 165 1.65 -9.75 16.31
CA HIS A 165 2.35 -9.03 17.38
C HIS A 165 2.08 -7.53 17.38
N ARG A 166 1.33 -7.04 16.37
CA ARG A 166 1.02 -5.62 16.14
C ARG A 166 2.27 -4.74 16.08
N LYS A 167 3.29 -5.20 15.36
CA LYS A 167 4.57 -4.50 15.22
C LYS A 167 4.77 -4.06 13.78
N VAL A 168 5.44 -2.93 13.62
CA VAL A 168 5.81 -2.40 12.31
C VAL A 168 7.33 -2.31 12.23
N MET A 169 7.91 -2.78 11.13
CA MET A 169 9.33 -2.69 10.82
C MET A 169 9.49 -1.91 9.52
N GLN A 170 10.30 -0.85 9.54
CA GLN A 170 10.70 -0.19 8.30
C GLN A 170 11.75 -1.05 7.59
N LEU A 171 11.51 -1.33 6.30
CA LEU A 171 12.36 -2.17 5.46
C LEU A 171 13.15 -1.35 4.46
N TYR A 172 12.55 -0.27 3.96
CA TYR A 172 13.14 0.60 2.97
C TYR A 172 12.98 2.09 3.38
N PRO A 173 14.02 2.92 3.21
CA PRO A 173 15.38 2.52 2.84
C PRO A 173 16.06 1.67 3.94
N PRO A 174 16.94 0.72 3.58
CA PRO A 174 17.72 -0.03 4.56
C PRO A 174 18.64 0.88 5.36
N ALA A 175 18.91 0.54 6.63
CA ALA A 175 19.78 1.34 7.49
C ALA A 175 21.23 1.42 6.99
N VAL A 176 21.69 0.38 6.29
CA VAL A 176 22.99 0.35 5.60
C VAL A 176 22.69 0.05 4.14
N ASP A 177 22.86 1.07 3.29
CA ASP A 177 22.58 0.96 1.86
C ASP A 177 23.72 1.62 1.03
N PRO A 178 24.70 0.81 0.61
CA PRO A 178 25.79 1.23 -0.27
C PRO A 178 25.32 1.83 -1.60
N LEU A 179 24.26 1.27 -2.23
CA LEU A 179 23.78 1.75 -3.52
C LEU A 179 23.22 3.16 -3.41
N ARG A 180 22.43 3.42 -2.36
CA ARG A 180 21.90 4.76 -2.06
C ARG A 180 23.02 5.72 -1.70
N SER A 181 23.95 5.29 -0.85
CA SER A 181 25.09 6.12 -0.41
C SER A 181 25.95 6.57 -1.60
N GLU A 182 26.18 5.67 -2.55
CA GLU A 182 26.93 6.00 -3.77
C GLU A 182 26.17 6.97 -4.66
N TYR A 183 24.87 6.77 -4.85
CA TYR A 183 24.03 7.67 -5.65
C TYR A 183 23.95 9.07 -5.04
N ALA A 184 23.73 9.16 -3.72
CA ALA A 184 23.72 10.42 -2.97
C ALA A 184 25.06 11.17 -3.08
N SER A 185 26.19 10.45 -3.01
CA SER A 185 27.52 11.06 -3.18
C SER A 185 27.71 11.67 -4.56
N GLN A 186 27.22 11.00 -5.60
CA GLN A 186 27.26 11.50 -6.98
C GLN A 186 26.34 12.72 -7.15
N LEU A 187 25.10 12.65 -6.66
CA LEU A 187 24.19 13.80 -6.64
C LEU A 187 24.83 15.01 -5.97
N ARG A 188 25.36 14.84 -4.76
CA ARG A 188 25.99 15.92 -3.98
C ARG A 188 27.09 16.65 -4.75
N SER A 189 27.83 15.95 -5.59
CA SER A 189 28.95 16.53 -6.37
C SER A 189 28.49 17.46 -7.50
N HIS A 190 27.22 17.37 -7.90
CA HIS A 190 26.63 18.15 -8.99
C HIS A 190 25.47 19.05 -8.55
N MET A 191 25.05 18.95 -7.29
CA MET A 191 24.00 19.79 -6.73
C MET A 191 24.40 21.27 -6.66
N PRO A 192 23.43 22.18 -6.86
CA PRO A 192 23.65 23.60 -6.64
C PRO A 192 23.89 23.90 -5.15
N PRO A 193 24.40 25.09 -4.81
CA PRO A 193 24.59 25.49 -3.42
C PRO A 193 23.25 25.53 -2.67
N GLU A 194 23.26 25.23 -1.36
CA GLU A 194 22.08 25.14 -0.49
C GLU A 194 21.10 26.33 -0.60
N ARG A 195 21.62 27.54 -0.83
CA ARG A 195 20.78 28.73 -1.06
C ARG A 195 19.79 28.56 -2.21
N TRP A 196 20.22 27.90 -3.30
CA TRP A 196 19.39 27.67 -4.48
C TRP A 196 18.23 26.74 -4.13
N CYS A 197 18.48 25.71 -3.34
CA CYS A 197 17.46 24.75 -2.93
C CYS A 197 16.36 25.46 -2.14
N ARG A 198 16.73 26.30 -1.15
CA ARG A 198 15.75 27.12 -0.41
C ARG A 198 14.98 28.08 -1.33
N ASP A 199 15.70 28.82 -2.17
CA ASP A 199 15.10 29.87 -3.01
C ASP A 199 14.21 29.26 -4.13
N SER A 200 14.47 28.01 -4.52
CA SER A 200 13.71 27.24 -5.53
C SER A 200 12.73 26.24 -4.92
N ASN A 201 12.53 26.25 -3.59
CA ASN A 201 11.72 25.27 -2.86
C ASN A 201 12.00 23.82 -3.28
N SER A 202 13.29 23.46 -3.34
CA SER A 202 13.82 22.16 -3.77
C SER A 202 14.58 21.48 -2.63
N MET A 203 14.78 20.16 -2.69
CA MET A 203 15.51 19.43 -1.64
C MET A 203 16.99 19.77 -1.60
N CYS A 204 17.53 19.86 -0.39
CA CYS A 204 18.96 20.04 -0.12
C CYS A 204 19.66 18.73 0.23
N ASP A 205 18.93 17.68 0.62
CA ASP A 205 19.53 16.42 1.03
C ASP A 205 19.66 15.48 -0.18
N PRO A 206 20.88 15.18 -0.65
CA PRO A 206 21.10 14.26 -1.76
C PRO A 206 20.71 12.81 -1.46
N SER A 207 20.14 12.51 -0.29
CA SER A 207 19.66 11.18 0.09
C SER A 207 18.16 10.98 -0.17
N ASP A 208 17.45 12.02 -0.62
CA ASP A 208 15.97 12.01 -0.75
C ASP A 208 15.47 11.72 -2.19
N PHE A 209 16.23 11.00 -3.01
CA PHE A 209 16.07 10.90 -4.48
C PHE A 209 15.14 9.80 -5.01
N ASP A 210 14.57 8.97 -4.15
CA ASP A 210 13.97 7.68 -4.53
C ASP A 210 12.49 7.61 -4.19
N CYS A 211 11.61 8.05 -5.09
CA CYS A 211 10.17 8.10 -4.77
C CYS A 211 9.33 6.97 -5.37
N GLU A 212 9.95 5.99 -6.05
CA GLU A 212 9.19 5.09 -6.94
C GLU A 212 9.67 3.63 -6.91
N LEU A 213 8.69 2.72 -6.86
CA LEU A 213 8.84 1.31 -7.23
C LEU A 213 8.71 1.14 -8.73
N ASP A 214 9.67 0.44 -9.32
CA ASP A 214 9.53 -0.02 -10.70
C ASP A 214 8.75 -1.34 -10.75
N GLY A 215 7.44 -1.22 -10.98
CA GLY A 215 6.53 -2.34 -11.12
C GLY A 215 6.07 -2.91 -9.77
N ARG A 216 5.76 -4.21 -9.76
CA ARG A 216 5.23 -4.90 -8.57
C ARG A 216 6.35 -5.50 -7.73
N VAL A 217 6.09 -5.61 -6.43
CA VAL A 217 6.87 -6.46 -5.54
C VAL A 217 6.60 -7.92 -5.91
N ALA A 218 7.66 -8.71 -6.03
CA ALA A 218 7.56 -10.15 -6.15
C ALA A 218 7.69 -10.78 -4.77
N VAL A 219 6.85 -11.76 -4.44
CA VAL A 219 6.93 -12.52 -3.18
C VAL A 219 7.10 -13.99 -3.52
N SER A 220 7.99 -14.67 -2.79
CA SER A 220 8.17 -16.11 -2.82
C SER A 220 7.90 -16.67 -1.42
N PRO A 221 6.66 -17.13 -1.16
CA PRO A 221 6.28 -17.67 0.15
C PRO A 221 7.15 -18.86 0.58
N ASP A 222 7.50 -19.74 -0.36
CA ASP A 222 8.27 -20.96 -0.07
C ASP A 222 9.68 -20.65 0.47
N SER A 223 10.25 -19.52 0.08
CA SER A 223 11.59 -19.08 0.50
C SER A 223 11.57 -17.95 1.52
N ASN A 224 10.41 -17.57 2.04
CA ASN A 224 10.22 -16.41 2.92
C ASN A 224 11.03 -15.18 2.44
N SER A 225 10.89 -14.87 1.15
CA SER A 225 11.60 -13.78 0.51
C SER A 225 10.70 -12.95 -0.39
N PHE A 226 11.06 -11.69 -0.55
CA PHE A 226 10.44 -10.82 -1.54
C PHE A 226 11.50 -9.96 -2.22
N ALA A 227 11.18 -9.46 -3.41
CA ALA A 227 12.07 -8.62 -4.18
C ALA A 227 11.33 -7.40 -4.73
N LEU A 228 12.06 -6.30 -4.80
CA LEU A 228 11.59 -5.04 -5.36
C LEU A 228 12.69 -4.39 -6.18
N ILE A 229 12.28 -3.45 -7.03
CA ILE A 229 13.17 -2.58 -7.77
C ILE A 229 12.81 -1.15 -7.39
N ALA A 230 13.75 -0.47 -6.73
CA ALA A 230 13.63 0.95 -6.44
C ALA A 230 14.23 1.76 -7.60
N VAL A 231 13.63 2.91 -7.85
CA VAL A 231 14.10 3.89 -8.82
C VAL A 231 14.80 5.02 -8.08
N PHE A 232 16.02 5.32 -8.51
CA PHE A 232 16.74 6.50 -8.06
C PHE A 232 16.66 7.56 -9.14
N ASP A 233 16.18 8.75 -8.81
CA ASP A 233 15.86 9.79 -9.77
C ASP A 233 16.49 11.13 -9.33
N PRO A 234 17.31 11.78 -10.17
CA PRO A 234 17.91 13.06 -9.81
C PRO A 234 16.93 14.23 -9.96
N GLY A 235 15.69 13.99 -10.39
CA GLY A 235 14.67 15.00 -10.60
C GLY A 235 14.46 15.91 -9.39
N GLY A 236 14.57 17.22 -9.61
CA GLY A 236 14.41 18.23 -8.58
C GLY A 236 15.69 18.58 -7.82
N PHE A 237 16.83 17.96 -8.13
CA PHE A 237 18.13 18.32 -7.54
C PHE A 237 18.91 19.37 -8.35
N GLY A 238 18.25 19.99 -9.34
CA GLY A 238 18.80 21.01 -10.22
C GLY A 238 19.38 20.42 -11.50
N THR A 239 19.34 21.20 -12.59
CA THR A 239 19.67 20.71 -13.94
C THR A 239 21.08 20.11 -14.03
N GLY A 240 22.05 20.67 -13.31
CA GLY A 240 23.42 20.13 -13.27
C GLY A 240 23.51 18.71 -12.69
N ALA A 241 22.70 18.40 -11.67
CA ALA A 241 22.64 17.05 -11.10
C ALA A 241 21.83 16.10 -11.99
N GLU A 242 20.72 16.58 -12.55
CA GLU A 242 19.85 15.83 -13.45
C GLU A 242 20.59 15.36 -14.71
N ASP A 243 21.32 16.28 -15.36
CA ASP A 243 22.10 16.00 -16.57
C ASP A 243 23.28 15.05 -16.31
N ALA A 244 23.91 15.17 -15.12
CA ALA A 244 25.15 14.45 -14.82
C ALA A 244 24.94 13.03 -14.27
N VAL A 245 23.91 12.81 -13.44
CA VAL A 245 23.79 11.56 -12.66
C VAL A 245 22.87 10.55 -13.34
N GLY A 246 21.78 11.03 -13.93
CA GLY A 246 20.73 10.23 -14.56
C GLY A 246 19.96 9.30 -13.61
N ARG A 247 18.80 8.82 -14.07
CA ARG A 247 17.96 7.85 -13.35
C ARG A 247 18.65 6.48 -13.27
N ARG A 248 18.52 5.78 -12.14
CA ARG A 248 19.04 4.42 -11.94
C ARG A 248 17.99 3.50 -11.33
N ARG A 249 18.20 2.20 -11.51
CA ARG A 249 17.38 1.15 -10.91
C ARG A 249 18.24 0.32 -9.97
N ALA A 250 17.73 0.08 -8.77
CA ALA A 250 18.38 -0.74 -7.76
C ALA A 250 17.44 -1.87 -7.34
N ALA A 251 17.90 -3.10 -7.48
CA ALA A 251 17.18 -4.28 -7.04
C ALA A 251 17.54 -4.60 -5.60
N TYR A 252 16.52 -4.90 -4.80
CA TYR A 252 16.66 -5.36 -3.43
C TYR A 252 15.91 -6.68 -3.27
N VAL A 253 16.58 -7.67 -2.69
CA VAL A 253 15.97 -8.91 -2.24
C VAL A 253 16.03 -8.94 -0.73
N TYR A 254 14.86 -9.14 -0.13
CA TYR A 254 14.70 -9.30 1.30
C TYR A 254 14.43 -10.75 1.64
N SER A 255 15.00 -11.21 2.75
CA SER A 255 14.78 -12.55 3.29
C SER A 255 14.48 -12.44 4.78
N TRP A 256 13.60 -13.31 5.27
CA TRP A 256 13.31 -13.42 6.69
C TRP A 256 14.31 -14.34 7.39
N ASP A 257 14.92 -13.86 8.48
CA ASP A 257 15.74 -14.68 9.38
C ASP A 257 15.26 -14.55 10.85
N LYS A 258 16.02 -15.13 11.79
CA LYS A 258 15.69 -15.13 13.23
C LYS A 258 15.54 -13.72 13.85
N SER A 259 16.05 -12.69 13.19
CA SER A 259 16.01 -11.30 13.62
C SER A 259 15.05 -10.42 12.81
N GLY A 260 14.37 -11.01 11.82
CA GLY A 260 13.38 -10.34 10.98
C GLY A 260 13.80 -10.21 9.51
N TRP A 261 13.16 -9.29 8.79
CA TRP A 261 13.46 -9.00 7.39
C TRP A 261 14.79 -8.27 7.25
N ARG A 262 15.63 -8.74 6.33
CA ARG A 262 16.90 -8.08 5.97
C ARG A 262 17.13 -8.13 4.47
N VAL A 263 17.84 -7.13 3.96
CA VAL A 263 18.39 -7.18 2.60
C VAL A 263 19.41 -8.31 2.55
N SER A 264 19.11 -9.35 1.77
CA SER A 264 20.02 -10.48 1.53
C SER A 264 20.84 -10.30 0.25
N ARG A 265 20.34 -9.49 -0.69
CA ARG A 265 21.05 -9.11 -1.89
C ARG A 265 20.58 -7.73 -2.37
N GLU A 266 21.53 -6.94 -2.83
CA GLU A 266 21.28 -5.69 -3.53
C GLU A 266 22.18 -5.61 -4.76
N SER A 267 21.66 -5.03 -5.85
CA SER A 267 22.43 -4.84 -7.07
C SER A 267 21.86 -3.74 -7.93
N ARG A 268 22.73 -3.06 -8.69
CA ARG A 268 22.30 -2.25 -9.83
C ARG A 268 21.68 -3.16 -10.89
N VAL A 269 20.65 -2.68 -11.55
CA VAL A 269 19.96 -3.45 -12.58
C VAL A 269 19.77 -2.64 -13.85
N ASP A 270 20.05 -3.29 -14.98
CA ASP A 270 19.84 -2.71 -16.30
C ASP A 270 18.35 -2.67 -16.65
N THR A 271 18.00 -1.91 -17.69
CA THR A 271 16.64 -1.81 -18.21
C THR A 271 16.12 -3.20 -18.60
N ASN A 272 14.89 -3.53 -18.18
CA ASN A 272 14.10 -4.75 -18.44
C ASN A 272 14.08 -5.87 -17.38
N LEU A 273 14.91 -5.80 -16.33
CA LEU A 273 14.76 -6.78 -15.23
C LEU A 273 13.47 -6.51 -14.44
N LYS A 274 12.71 -7.56 -14.12
CA LYS A 274 11.52 -7.53 -13.27
C LYS A 274 11.77 -8.21 -11.91
N SER A 275 11.02 -7.80 -10.89
CA SER A 275 11.15 -8.30 -9.52
C SER A 275 11.05 -9.83 -9.42
N GLU A 276 10.21 -10.48 -10.23
CA GLU A 276 10.04 -11.94 -10.21
C GLU A 276 11.30 -12.69 -10.68
N GLN A 277 12.07 -12.09 -11.60
CA GLN A 277 13.31 -12.67 -12.10
C GLN A 277 14.40 -12.67 -11.03
N LEU A 278 14.38 -11.70 -10.11
CA LEU A 278 15.32 -11.63 -8.99
C LEU A 278 15.17 -12.83 -8.07
N LEU A 279 13.93 -13.24 -7.76
CA LEU A 279 13.69 -14.36 -6.85
C LEU A 279 14.06 -15.72 -7.46
N ARG A 280 13.87 -15.90 -8.77
CA ARG A 280 14.21 -17.17 -9.47
C ARG A 280 15.70 -17.47 -9.50
N SER A 281 16.54 -16.44 -9.50
CA SER A 281 18.01 -16.61 -9.45
C SER A 281 18.55 -17.15 -8.12
N GLN A 282 17.68 -17.46 -7.15
CA GLN A 282 18.04 -18.04 -5.84
C GLN A 282 17.80 -19.56 -5.76
N GLN A 283 17.13 -20.16 -6.76
CA GLN A 283 16.87 -21.61 -6.85
C GLN A 283 17.93 -22.27 -7.73
#